data_AF-E1F5N4-F1
#
_entry.id   AF-E1F5N4-F1
#
_cell.length_a   1.000
_cell.length_b   1.000
_cell.length_c   1.000
_cell.angle_alpha   90.00
_cell.angle_beta   90.00
_cell.angle_gamma   90.00
#
_symmetry.space_group_name_H-M   'P 1'
#
loop_
_entity.id
_entity.type
_entity.pdbx_description
1 polymer ?
#
loop_
_entity_poly.entity_id
_entity_poly.type
_entity_poly.pdbx_seq_one_letter_code
_entity_poly.pdbx_strand_id
1 'polypeptide(L)'
;MLYLIVLILFGLAFAANPVPKDCAGNGRPSCASGKNCLDVNVAGQQKEVCTKCENTHVPVDGTCETIATAGAKCTPKGSPDGTCQSCGEGHYLYRGGCYTTCPQGTPNPETNTCDGVPAPDCNIPNCKSCPDGTCTECNDGFVLGDGNKCVASSVNKSGGLSTGAIAGIAVAVVIVVGGLVGFLCWWFICRGKA
;
A
#
# COMPACT_ATOMS: atom_id res chain seq x y z
N MET A 1 -4.63 8.31 33.61
CA MET A 1 -5.32 7.40 32.66
C MET A 1 -5.39 7.96 31.24
N LEU A 2 -5.53 9.28 31.04
CA LEU A 2 -5.54 9.88 29.70
C LEU A 2 -4.19 9.80 28.97
N TYR A 3 -3.06 9.86 29.70
CA TYR A 3 -1.71 9.75 29.11
C TYR A 3 -1.36 8.34 28.62
N LEU A 4 -1.91 7.31 29.28
CA LEU A 4 -1.69 5.91 28.91
C LEU A 4 -2.46 5.54 27.62
N ILE A 5 -3.58 6.21 27.36
CA ILE A 5 -4.36 6.05 26.11
C ILE A 5 -3.67 6.76 24.94
N VAL A 6 -2.99 7.89 25.17
CA VAL A 6 -2.20 8.58 24.14
C VAL A 6 -0.97 7.75 23.72
N LEU A 7 -0.33 7.02 24.63
CA LEU A 7 0.75 6.09 24.29
C LEU A 7 0.26 4.86 23.50
N ILE A 8 -0.99 4.42 23.71
CA ILE A 8 -1.59 3.34 22.91
C ILE A 8 -1.93 3.83 21.48
N LEU A 9 -2.24 5.12 21.30
CA LEU A 9 -2.36 5.74 19.97
C LEU A 9 -1.01 5.89 19.25
N PHE A 10 0.11 5.99 19.96
CA PHE A 10 1.46 5.90 19.39
C PHE A 10 1.91 4.45 19.12
N GLY A 11 1.19 3.45 19.63
CA GLY A 11 1.52 2.03 19.54
C GLY A 11 0.89 1.29 18.37
N LEU A 12 0.02 1.94 17.59
CA LEU A 12 -0.20 1.51 16.21
C LEU A 12 1.01 1.97 15.43
N ALA A 13 2.07 1.16 15.49
CA ALA A 13 3.01 1.08 14.39
C ALA A 13 2.20 0.61 13.18
N PHE A 14 1.48 1.54 12.55
CA PHE A 14 1.19 1.43 11.14
C PHE A 14 2.53 1.08 10.53
N ALA A 15 2.67 -0.12 9.96
CA ALA A 15 3.82 -0.49 9.15
C ALA A 15 3.81 0.45 7.96
N ALA A 16 4.27 1.69 8.17
CA ALA A 16 4.37 2.68 7.14
C ALA A 16 5.40 2.14 6.16
N ASN A 17 5.01 2.07 4.90
CA ASN A 17 5.91 1.61 3.86
C ASN A 17 7.16 2.46 3.90
N PRO A 18 8.36 1.85 3.86
CA PRO A 18 9.59 2.62 3.85
C PRO A 18 9.60 3.53 2.62
N VAL A 19 9.63 4.84 2.87
CA VAL A 19 9.52 5.87 1.83
C VAL A 19 10.87 6.01 1.13
N PRO A 20 10.93 5.92 -0.21
CA PRO A 20 12.16 6.19 -0.95
C PRO A 20 12.65 7.62 -0.70
N LYS A 21 13.91 7.75 -0.29
CA LYS A 21 14.59 9.00 0.00
C LYS A 21 15.92 9.09 -0.73
N ASP A 22 16.47 10.30 -0.79
CA ASP A 22 17.84 10.46 -1.25
C ASP A 22 18.75 9.80 -0.24
N CYS A 23 19.77 9.11 -0.74
CA CYS A 23 20.78 8.52 0.11
C CYS A 23 21.53 9.64 0.85
N ALA A 24 21.48 9.62 2.18
CA ALA A 24 22.23 10.59 2.96
C ALA A 24 23.75 10.32 2.79
N GLY A 25 24.53 11.38 2.56
CA GLY A 25 25.91 11.32 2.08
C GLY A 25 26.89 10.38 2.82
N ASN A 26 27.93 9.98 2.08
CA ASN A 26 29.10 9.16 2.42
C ASN A 26 28.89 7.70 2.87
N GLY A 27 27.65 7.23 3.09
CA GLY A 27 27.39 5.90 3.67
C GLY A 27 27.15 4.74 2.70
N ARG A 28 26.98 4.99 1.39
CA ARG A 28 26.75 3.94 0.39
C ARG A 28 27.62 4.14 -0.85
N PRO A 29 28.85 3.59 -0.88
CA PRO A 29 29.64 3.60 -2.10
C PRO A 29 28.85 2.91 -3.21
N SER A 30 28.87 3.49 -4.41
CA SER A 30 28.24 2.94 -5.62
C SER A 30 26.73 2.71 -5.57
N CYS A 31 26.01 3.44 -4.71
CA CYS A 31 24.54 3.57 -4.82
C CYS A 31 24.18 4.62 -5.88
N ALA A 32 23.19 4.35 -6.72
CA ALA A 32 22.78 5.28 -7.75
C ALA A 32 22.15 6.55 -7.16
N SER A 33 22.45 7.70 -7.75
CA SER A 33 21.87 8.99 -7.37
C SER A 33 20.35 9.01 -7.47
N GLY A 34 19.71 9.79 -6.59
CA GLY A 34 18.26 9.96 -6.51
C GLY A 34 17.63 9.21 -5.35
N LYS A 35 16.31 8.98 -5.44
CA LYS A 35 15.49 8.38 -4.37
C LYS A 35 15.61 6.85 -4.30
N ASN A 36 16.84 6.34 -4.22
CA ASN A 36 17.13 4.90 -4.23
C ASN A 36 17.48 4.35 -2.84
N CYS A 37 17.31 5.14 -1.77
CA CYS A 37 17.55 4.69 -0.41
C CYS A 37 16.27 4.60 0.40
N LEU A 38 16.18 3.61 1.26
CA LEU A 38 15.04 3.36 2.12
C LEU A 38 15.53 3.15 3.56
N ASP A 39 14.83 3.71 4.54
CA ASP A 39 15.02 3.35 5.95
C ASP A 39 14.15 2.13 6.24
N VAL A 40 14.79 0.99 6.47
CA VAL A 40 14.10 -0.28 6.72
C VAL A 40 14.59 -0.90 8.02
N ASN A 41 13.84 -1.86 8.53
CA ASN A 41 14.29 -2.68 9.66
C ASN A 41 14.80 -4.02 9.12
N VAL A 42 16.11 -4.26 9.19
CA VAL A 42 16.69 -5.57 8.88
C VAL A 42 17.09 -6.24 10.18
N ALA A 43 16.52 -7.41 10.47
CA ALA A 43 16.84 -8.19 11.67
C ALA A 43 16.70 -7.40 13.00
N GLY A 44 15.71 -6.52 13.11
CA GLY A 44 15.46 -5.71 14.31
C GLY A 44 16.17 -4.35 14.31
N GLN A 45 17.07 -4.07 13.36
CA GLN A 45 17.85 -2.83 13.32
C GLN A 45 17.39 -1.90 12.19
N GLN A 46 17.17 -0.63 12.53
CA GLN A 46 16.95 0.42 11.53
C GLN A 46 18.24 0.62 10.72
N LYS A 47 18.15 0.41 9.41
CA LYS A 47 19.25 0.50 8.46
C LYS A 47 18.77 1.22 7.21
N GLU A 48 19.52 2.22 6.77
CA GLU A 48 19.36 2.77 5.43
C GLU A 48 19.90 1.74 4.43
N VAL A 49 19.09 1.34 3.45
CA VAL A 49 19.46 0.38 2.41
C VAL A 49 19.31 1.02 1.04
N CYS A 50 20.21 0.68 0.12
CA CYS A 50 20.11 1.09 -1.28
C CYS A 50 19.34 0.03 -2.07
N THR A 51 18.32 0.45 -2.82
CA THR A 51 17.53 -0.43 -3.69
C THR A 51 18.04 -0.45 -5.13
N LYS A 52 18.90 0.50 -5.50
CA LYS A 52 19.48 0.58 -6.84
C LYS A 52 20.90 1.11 -6.81
N CYS A 53 21.83 0.30 -7.26
CA CYS A 53 23.24 0.63 -7.34
C CYS A 53 23.62 1.22 -8.70
N GLU A 54 24.87 1.61 -8.86
CA GLU A 54 25.43 1.90 -10.19
C GLU A 54 25.41 0.65 -11.08
N ASN A 55 25.45 0.80 -12.40
CA ASN A 55 25.31 -0.32 -13.35
C ASN A 55 26.35 -1.44 -13.20
N THR A 56 27.45 -1.21 -12.48
CA THR A 56 28.50 -2.22 -12.21
C THR A 56 28.33 -2.95 -10.88
N HIS A 57 27.33 -2.54 -10.10
CA HIS A 57 27.06 -2.99 -8.75
C HIS A 57 25.62 -3.46 -8.60
N VAL A 58 25.36 -4.25 -7.57
CA VAL A 58 24.02 -4.74 -7.23
C VAL A 58 23.80 -4.68 -5.72
N PRO A 59 22.54 -4.52 -5.25
CA PRO A 59 22.28 -4.35 -3.84
C PRO A 59 22.19 -5.71 -3.14
N VAL A 60 23.11 -5.96 -2.22
CA VAL A 60 23.17 -7.15 -1.35
C VAL A 60 23.11 -6.69 0.11
N ASP A 61 22.09 -7.13 0.85
CA ASP A 61 21.76 -6.65 2.21
C ASP A 61 21.70 -5.10 2.29
N GLY A 62 21.24 -4.52 1.18
CA GLY A 62 21.13 -3.09 0.90
C GLY A 62 22.42 -2.42 0.45
N THR A 63 23.57 -3.09 0.52
CA THR A 63 24.90 -2.53 0.19
C THR A 63 25.22 -2.82 -1.26
N CYS A 64 25.78 -1.83 -1.96
CA CYS A 64 26.18 -2.02 -3.34
C CYS A 64 27.50 -2.79 -3.38
N GLU A 65 27.42 -4.05 -3.81
CA GLU A 65 28.58 -4.90 -4.09
C GLU A 65 28.78 -4.96 -5.60
N THR A 66 30.03 -5.13 -6.07
CA THR A 66 30.26 -5.37 -7.50
C THR A 66 29.56 -6.65 -7.93
N ILE A 67 29.11 -6.73 -9.19
CA ILE A 67 28.48 -7.95 -9.73
C ILE A 67 29.37 -9.19 -9.51
N ALA A 68 30.69 -9.02 -9.61
CA ALA A 68 31.66 -10.10 -9.36
C ALA A 68 31.67 -10.59 -7.90
N THR A 69 31.60 -9.67 -6.93
CA THR A 69 31.60 -10.02 -5.49
C THR A 69 30.25 -10.55 -5.03
N ALA A 70 29.15 -10.00 -5.57
CA ALA A 70 27.81 -10.48 -5.29
C ALA A 70 27.65 -11.96 -5.71
N GLY A 71 28.27 -12.36 -6.83
CA GLY A 71 28.41 -13.75 -7.24
C GLY A 71 27.07 -14.49 -7.26
N ALA A 72 26.98 -15.60 -6.52
CA ALA A 72 25.76 -16.41 -6.46
C ALA A 72 24.61 -15.77 -5.66
N LYS A 73 24.85 -14.72 -4.88
CA LYS A 73 23.83 -14.10 -4.02
C LYS A 73 22.79 -13.33 -4.82
N CYS A 74 23.19 -12.76 -5.95
CA CYS A 74 22.37 -11.93 -6.81
C CYS A 74 22.72 -12.17 -8.27
N THR A 75 21.73 -12.56 -9.06
CA THR A 75 21.84 -12.57 -10.52
C THR A 75 21.40 -11.20 -11.04
N PRO A 76 22.28 -10.43 -11.68
CA PRO A 76 21.90 -9.14 -12.26
C PRO A 76 20.96 -9.35 -13.44
N LYS A 77 20.19 -8.30 -13.78
CA LYS A 77 19.44 -8.30 -15.04
C LYS A 77 20.36 -8.40 -16.25
N GLY A 78 19.86 -9.00 -17.33
CA GLY A 78 20.60 -9.12 -18.60
C GLY A 78 21.11 -7.79 -19.17
N SER A 79 20.45 -6.67 -18.83
CA SER A 79 21.02 -5.33 -18.93
C SER A 79 21.20 -4.81 -17.50
N PRO A 80 22.44 -4.66 -17.01
CA PRO A 80 22.66 -4.30 -15.63
C PRO A 80 22.24 -2.85 -15.39
N ASP A 81 21.16 -2.67 -14.62
CA ASP A 81 20.59 -1.37 -14.25
C ASP A 81 20.91 -1.00 -12.80
N GLY A 82 21.77 -1.78 -12.14
CA GLY A 82 22.05 -1.63 -10.72
C GLY A 82 21.13 -2.43 -9.79
N THR A 83 20.34 -3.37 -10.31
CA THR A 83 19.44 -4.24 -9.53
C THR A 83 19.64 -5.72 -9.82
N CYS A 84 19.18 -6.55 -8.89
CA CYS A 84 19.11 -7.99 -8.98
C CYS A 84 17.81 -8.41 -9.69
N GLN A 85 17.91 -9.33 -10.64
CA GLN A 85 16.77 -10.02 -11.25
C GLN A 85 16.26 -11.15 -10.35
N SER A 86 17.18 -11.91 -9.77
CA SER A 86 16.88 -13.02 -8.87
C SER A 86 17.98 -13.14 -7.80
N CYS A 87 17.62 -13.73 -6.67
CA CYS A 87 18.53 -13.95 -5.56
C CYS A 87 18.91 -15.43 -5.45
N GLY A 88 20.12 -15.68 -4.95
CA GLY A 88 20.59 -17.02 -4.64
C GLY A 88 19.99 -17.54 -3.34
N GLU A 89 20.29 -18.80 -3.03
CA GLU A 89 19.82 -19.44 -1.79
C GLU A 89 20.16 -18.62 -0.54
N GLY A 90 19.21 -18.56 0.39
CA GLY A 90 19.35 -17.82 1.63
C GLY A 90 19.25 -16.29 1.48
N HIS A 91 18.94 -15.78 0.29
CA HIS A 91 18.67 -14.36 0.05
C HIS A 91 17.32 -14.18 -0.64
N TYR A 92 16.60 -13.16 -0.22
CA TYR A 92 15.25 -12.86 -0.68
C TYR A 92 15.23 -11.53 -1.43
N LEU A 93 14.59 -11.52 -2.60
CA LEU A 93 14.44 -10.35 -3.44
C LEU A 93 13.48 -9.36 -2.78
N TYR A 94 13.97 -8.15 -2.56
CA TYR A 94 13.21 -7.03 -2.03
C TYR A 94 13.58 -5.74 -2.77
N ARG A 95 12.62 -5.17 -3.51
CA ARG A 95 12.76 -3.90 -4.25
C ARG A 95 14.04 -3.84 -5.12
N GLY A 96 14.40 -4.94 -5.78
CA GLY A 96 15.55 -5.02 -6.69
C GLY A 96 16.89 -5.31 -6.01
N GLY A 97 16.92 -5.54 -4.70
CA GLY A 97 18.10 -6.04 -3.97
C GLY A 97 17.86 -7.41 -3.34
N CYS A 98 18.94 -8.12 -3.02
CA CYS A 98 18.90 -9.42 -2.36
C CYS A 98 19.27 -9.29 -0.88
N TYR A 99 18.42 -9.78 0.01
CA TYR A 99 18.57 -9.61 1.46
C TYR A 99 18.48 -10.95 2.17
N THR A 100 19.38 -11.20 3.12
CA THR A 100 19.35 -12.39 3.99
C THR A 100 18.10 -12.45 4.88
N THR A 101 17.58 -11.29 5.25
CA THR A 101 16.33 -11.14 6.02
C THR A 101 15.46 -10.10 5.33
N CYS A 102 14.18 -10.42 5.15
CA CYS A 102 13.23 -9.51 4.55
C CYS A 102 13.09 -8.23 5.38
N PRO A 103 13.39 -7.05 4.80
CA PRO A 103 13.25 -5.78 5.53
C PRO A 103 11.80 -5.41 5.83
N GLN A 104 10.88 -5.95 5.03
CA GLN A 104 9.44 -5.90 5.19
C GLN A 104 8.86 -7.23 4.70
N GLY A 105 7.74 -7.65 5.28
CA GLY A 105 7.07 -8.88 4.89
C GLY A 105 7.75 -10.16 5.41
N THR A 106 7.47 -11.28 4.76
CA THR A 106 7.93 -12.62 5.14
C THR A 106 8.77 -13.25 4.04
N PRO A 107 9.87 -13.95 4.38
CA PRO A 107 10.69 -14.65 3.40
C PRO A 107 9.95 -15.82 2.77
N ASN A 108 9.96 -15.89 1.43
CA ASN A 108 9.47 -17.03 0.66
C ASN A 108 10.64 -17.81 0.06
N PRO A 109 10.94 -19.03 0.55
CA PRO A 109 12.07 -19.83 0.09
C PRO A 109 11.83 -20.50 -1.27
N GLU A 110 10.57 -20.63 -1.73
CA GLU A 110 10.28 -21.24 -3.04
C GLU A 110 10.66 -20.30 -4.19
N THR A 111 10.41 -19.01 -4.00
CA THR A 111 10.66 -17.96 -5.00
C THR A 111 11.88 -17.11 -4.71
N ASN A 112 12.48 -17.25 -3.52
CA ASN A 112 13.54 -16.37 -3.01
C ASN A 112 13.10 -14.89 -3.06
N THR A 113 11.87 -14.59 -2.63
CA THR A 113 11.28 -13.24 -2.57
C THR A 113 10.82 -12.88 -1.16
N CYS A 114 10.66 -11.58 -0.89
CA CYS A 114 9.96 -11.11 0.30
C CYS A 114 8.49 -10.88 -0.02
N ASP A 115 7.61 -11.68 0.57
CA ASP A 115 6.17 -11.63 0.37
C ASP A 115 5.49 -10.78 1.44
N GLY A 116 4.26 -10.30 1.20
CA GLY A 116 3.57 -9.41 2.13
C GLY A 116 4.23 -8.04 2.26
N VAL A 117 5.14 -7.71 1.34
CA VAL A 117 5.70 -6.37 1.18
C VAL A 117 4.58 -5.46 0.65
N PRO A 118 4.19 -4.43 1.39
CA PRO A 118 3.24 -3.46 0.88
C PRO A 118 3.84 -2.76 -0.34
N ALA A 119 3.04 -2.65 -1.40
CA ALA A 119 3.51 -2.32 -2.74
C ALA A 119 4.40 -1.05 -2.77
N PRO A 120 5.43 -0.98 -3.63
CA PRO A 120 6.02 0.30 -4.01
C PRO A 120 4.92 1.24 -4.49
N ASP A 121 5.12 2.55 -4.36
CA ASP A 121 4.30 3.57 -5.03
C ASP A 121 4.05 3.12 -6.46
N CYS A 122 2.86 2.58 -6.71
CA CYS A 122 2.43 2.22 -8.03
C CYS A 122 2.26 3.54 -8.78
N ASN A 123 3.23 3.91 -9.61
CA ASN A 123 3.02 5.01 -10.56
C ASN A 123 2.07 4.60 -11.71
N ILE A 124 1.23 3.58 -11.45
CA ILE A 124 0.19 3.06 -12.32
C ILE A 124 -1.11 3.70 -11.85
N PRO A 125 -1.78 4.50 -12.71
CA PRO A 125 -3.01 5.19 -12.33
C PRO A 125 -4.07 4.17 -11.92
N ASN A 126 -4.69 4.41 -10.76
CA ASN A 126 -5.79 3.63 -10.19
C ASN A 126 -5.42 2.21 -9.72
N CYS A 127 -4.14 1.92 -9.49
CA CYS A 127 -3.72 0.65 -8.92
C CYS A 127 -3.60 0.71 -7.39
N LYS A 128 -4.16 -0.30 -6.71
CA LYS A 128 -4.14 -0.48 -5.25
C LYS A 128 -2.98 -1.37 -4.78
N SER A 129 -2.62 -2.39 -5.57
CA SER A 129 -1.49 -3.28 -5.27
C SER A 129 -0.72 -3.66 -6.53
N CYS A 130 0.59 -3.41 -6.51
CA CYS A 130 1.54 -3.86 -7.54
C CYS A 130 2.71 -4.64 -6.93
N PRO A 131 2.63 -5.97 -6.86
CA PRO A 131 3.83 -6.80 -6.78
C PRO A 131 4.61 -6.60 -8.10
N ASP A 132 5.91 -6.30 -7.99
CA ASP A 132 6.85 -6.28 -9.12
C ASP A 132 6.55 -5.29 -10.27
N GLY A 133 5.84 -4.20 -9.97
CA GLY A 133 5.55 -3.15 -10.96
C GLY A 133 4.43 -3.51 -11.94
N THR A 134 3.67 -4.59 -11.66
CA THR A 134 2.47 -4.95 -12.41
C THR A 134 1.25 -4.81 -11.51
N CYS A 135 0.24 -4.06 -11.96
CA CYS A 135 -0.98 -3.94 -11.18
C CYS A 135 -1.70 -5.29 -11.12
N THR A 136 -2.02 -5.75 -9.92
CA THR A 136 -2.80 -6.98 -9.67
C THR A 136 -4.12 -6.66 -8.98
N GLU A 137 -4.17 -5.59 -8.20
CA GLU A 137 -5.39 -5.10 -7.56
C GLU A 137 -5.58 -3.62 -7.88
N CYS A 138 -6.75 -3.26 -8.42
CA CYS A 138 -7.11 -1.88 -8.72
C CYS A 138 -7.87 -1.22 -7.56
N ASN A 139 -7.88 0.11 -7.51
CA ASN A 139 -8.71 0.86 -6.57
C ASN A 139 -10.20 0.60 -6.82
N ASP A 140 -11.02 0.81 -5.79
CA ASP A 140 -12.48 0.68 -5.88
C ASP A 140 -13.05 1.44 -7.09
N GLY A 141 -13.77 0.72 -7.96
CA GLY A 141 -14.32 1.26 -9.21
C GLY A 141 -13.48 1.04 -10.46
N PHE A 142 -12.34 0.34 -10.38
CA PHE A 142 -11.47 0.03 -11.50
C PHE A 142 -11.25 -1.49 -11.64
N VAL A 143 -11.16 -1.99 -12.87
CA VAL A 143 -10.90 -3.41 -13.18
C VAL A 143 -9.63 -3.56 -13.99
N LEU A 144 -9.00 -4.72 -13.87
CA LEU A 144 -7.80 -5.06 -14.61
C LEU A 144 -8.14 -5.26 -16.10
N GLY A 145 -7.71 -4.32 -16.95
CA GLY A 145 -7.86 -4.41 -18.40
C GLY A 145 -6.66 -5.08 -19.07
N ASP A 146 -6.70 -5.20 -20.39
CA ASP A 146 -5.60 -5.74 -21.18
C ASP A 146 -4.30 -4.94 -20.95
N GLY A 147 -3.24 -5.65 -20.55
CA GLY A 147 -1.91 -5.08 -20.29
C GLY A 147 -1.69 -4.51 -18.88
N ASN A 148 -2.39 -5.03 -17.86
CA ASN A 148 -2.21 -4.69 -16.44
C ASN A 148 -2.44 -3.20 -16.12
N LYS A 149 -3.31 -2.54 -16.90
CA LYS A 149 -3.79 -1.18 -16.64
C LYS A 149 -5.15 -1.25 -15.96
N CYS A 150 -5.30 -0.51 -14.87
CA CYS A 150 -6.61 -0.34 -14.23
C CYS A 150 -7.47 0.59 -15.08
N VAL A 151 -8.42 0.01 -15.80
CA VAL A 151 -9.42 0.78 -16.52
C VAL A 151 -10.59 1.02 -15.59
N ALA A 152 -11.25 2.18 -15.75
CA ALA A 152 -12.48 2.42 -15.03
C ALA A 152 -13.43 1.27 -15.35
N SER A 153 -13.98 0.63 -14.32
CA SER A 153 -15.04 -0.33 -14.54
C SER A 153 -16.12 0.40 -15.31
N SER A 154 -16.37 -0.01 -16.54
CA SER A 154 -17.58 0.34 -17.28
C SER A 154 -18.81 -0.33 -16.65
N VAL A 155 -18.85 -0.43 -15.32
CA VAL A 155 -20.09 -0.48 -14.60
C VAL A 155 -20.51 0.97 -14.52
N ASN A 156 -21.52 1.30 -15.33
CA ASN A 156 -22.27 2.53 -15.23
C ASN A 156 -22.32 2.99 -13.78
N LYS A 157 -21.96 4.27 -13.56
CA LYS A 157 -22.22 4.98 -12.31
C LYS A 157 -23.73 5.17 -12.16
N SER A 158 -24.47 4.06 -12.13
CA SER A 158 -25.78 3.99 -11.51
C SER A 158 -25.46 4.08 -10.03
N GLY A 159 -25.48 5.32 -9.52
CA GLY A 159 -25.30 5.62 -8.11
C GLY A 159 -26.31 4.83 -7.28
N GLY A 160 -25.90 3.64 -6.83
CA GLY A 160 -26.59 2.91 -5.79
C GLY A 160 -26.40 3.71 -4.52
N LEU A 161 -27.40 4.52 -4.17
CA LEU A 161 -27.45 5.18 -2.88
C LEU A 161 -27.21 4.12 -1.80
N SER A 162 -26.24 4.41 -0.93
CA SER A 162 -25.96 3.65 0.28
C SER A 162 -27.27 3.19 0.92
N THR A 163 -27.34 1.91 1.22
CA THR A 163 -28.44 1.23 1.90
C THR A 163 -28.85 1.93 3.21
N GLY A 164 -28.04 2.87 3.73
CA GLY A 164 -28.37 3.77 4.83
C GLY A 164 -29.32 4.94 4.52
N ALA A 165 -29.49 5.39 3.26
CA ALA A 165 -30.40 6.49 2.90
C ALA A 165 -31.86 6.05 2.76
N ILE A 166 -32.09 4.78 2.40
CA ILE A 166 -33.41 4.21 2.15
C ILE A 166 -34.18 3.99 3.47
N ALA A 167 -33.49 3.79 4.59
CA ALA A 167 -34.10 3.66 5.91
C ALA A 167 -34.59 5.01 6.51
N GLY A 168 -34.05 6.15 6.06
CA GLY A 168 -34.40 7.47 6.61
C GLY A 168 -35.71 8.04 6.06
N ILE A 169 -36.02 7.79 4.79
CA ILE A 169 -37.18 8.39 4.11
C ILE A 169 -38.50 7.79 4.63
N ALA A 170 -38.50 6.50 4.98
CA ALA A 170 -39.69 5.83 5.54
C ALA A 170 -40.15 6.46 6.87
N VAL A 171 -39.20 6.81 7.75
CA VAL A 171 -39.52 7.38 9.07
C VAL A 171 -40.05 8.81 8.94
N ALA A 172 -39.48 9.61 8.04
CA ALA A 172 -39.95 10.97 7.79
C ALA A 172 -41.41 11.00 7.30
N VAL A 173 -41.80 10.09 6.40
CA VAL A 173 -43.18 10.00 5.90
C VAL A 173 -44.15 9.61 7.02
N VAL A 174 -43.79 8.64 7.88
CA VAL A 174 -44.64 8.23 9.01
C VAL A 174 -44.86 9.37 10.00
N ILE A 175 -43.83 10.17 10.30
CA ILE A 175 -43.96 11.33 11.20
C ILE A 175 -44.85 12.41 10.57
N VAL A 176 -44.70 12.68 9.27
CA VAL A 176 -45.53 13.69 8.58
C VAL A 176 -46.99 13.25 8.52
N VAL A 177 -47.27 11.99 8.15
CA VAL A 177 -48.64 11.45 8.09
C VAL A 177 -49.24 11.35 9.49
N GLY A 178 -48.50 10.86 10.48
CA GLY A 178 -48.94 10.78 11.87
C GLY A 178 -49.22 12.15 12.49
N GLY A 179 -48.37 13.14 12.20
CA GLY A 179 -48.57 14.53 12.61
C GLY A 179 -49.79 15.18 11.97
N LEU A 180 -50.01 14.96 10.66
CA LEU A 180 -51.18 15.49 9.96
C LEU A 180 -52.50 14.91 10.53
N VAL A 181 -52.53 13.60 10.76
CA VAL A 181 -53.72 12.91 11.30
C VAL A 181 -53.97 13.33 12.75
N GLY A 182 -52.92 13.46 13.57
CA GLY A 182 -53.01 13.97 14.94
C GLY A 182 -53.52 15.41 15.00
N PHE A 183 -52.99 16.29 14.14
CA PHE A 183 -53.45 17.67 14.03
C PHE A 183 -54.90 17.77 13.54
N LEU A 184 -55.32 16.94 12.57
CA LEU A 184 -56.70 16.86 12.10
C LEU A 184 -57.66 16.37 13.18
N CYS A 185 -57.28 15.33 13.94
CA CYS A 185 -58.10 14.84 15.05
C CYS A 185 -58.21 15.89 16.17
N TRP A 186 -57.11 16.54 16.55
CA TRP A 186 -57.13 17.64 17.51
C TRP A 186 -57.99 18.80 17.02
N TRP A 187 -57.83 19.20 15.76
CA TRP A 187 -58.57 20.32 15.18
C TRP A 187 -60.07 20.03 15.10
N PHE A 188 -60.51 18.85 14.67
CA PHE A 188 -61.93 18.52 14.62
C PHE A 188 -62.55 18.34 16.02
N ILE A 189 -61.84 17.74 16.96
CA ILE A 189 -62.37 17.47 18.31
C ILE A 189 -62.35 18.74 19.18
N CYS A 190 -61.28 19.54 19.13
CA CYS A 190 -61.13 20.71 19.98
C CYS A 190 -61.74 21.99 19.37
N ARG A 191 -61.94 22.07 18.05
CA ARG A 191 -62.62 23.21 17.41
C ARG A 191 -64.14 23.04 17.32
N GLY A 192 -64.66 21.84 17.55
CA GLY A 192 -66.12 21.58 17.62
C GLY A 192 -66.79 22.03 18.92
N LYS A 193 -66.04 22.65 19.84
CA LYS A 193 -66.57 23.16 21.11
C LYS A 193 -66.23 24.64 21.31
N ALA A 194 -66.59 25.44 20.31
CA ALA A 194 -66.79 26.89 20.40
C ALA A 194 -68.08 27.22 19.66
#